data_AF-A0A947MK50-F1
#
_entry.id   AF-A0A947MK50-F1
#
_cell.length_a   1.000
_cell.length_b   1.000
_cell.length_c   1.000
_cell.angle_alpha   90.00
_cell.angle_beta   90.00
_cell.angle_gamma   90.00
#
_symmetry.space_group_name_H-M   'P 1'
#
loop_
_entity.id
_entity.type
_entity.pdbx_description
1 polymer ?
#
loop_
_entity_poly.entity_id
_entity_poly.type
_entity_poly.pdbx_seq_one_letter_code
_entity_poly.pdbx_strand_id
1 'polypeptide(L)'
;MVDIQYSLADVAKITGKSEKTISRWIKSGKLPAVRHGTGYLITENDIPLRLDPSLNRHEFIQKRLLVSASSEPVLSSHSSGSRGVDISGLIDVEKVAGLITGGQVDNSGKNLENLSLMLQKHQTELEKIIREQNELAEKYARATYKIGQLEERNRQLEETNLRHEQKLQLLPLPDQWTSTQKEMGNLKDDLMQKEISYQTKVNRLEQDLERAEETKKELQIALETEKNKGFWQRLFGRS
;
A
#
# COMPACT_ATOMS: atom_id res chain seq x y z
N MET A 1 -4.10 1.59 49.63
CA MET A 1 -3.60 1.34 48.25
C MET A 1 -2.71 2.52 47.93
N VAL A 2 -1.48 2.27 47.47
CA VAL A 2 -0.53 3.36 47.17
C VAL A 2 -0.96 3.95 45.83
N ASP A 3 -1.38 5.21 45.82
CA ASP A 3 -1.72 5.90 44.58
C ASP A 3 -0.45 6.05 43.75
N ILE A 4 -0.37 5.34 42.62
CA ILE A 4 0.76 5.42 41.70
C ILE A 4 0.65 6.79 41.01
N GLN A 5 1.63 7.64 41.27
CA GLN A 5 1.71 9.00 40.74
C GLN A 5 2.70 9.05 39.59
N TYR A 6 2.26 9.61 38.47
CA TYR A 6 3.04 9.75 37.26
C TYR A 6 3.48 11.19 37.04
N SER A 7 4.71 11.38 36.56
CA SER A 7 5.18 12.68 36.12
C SER A 7 4.56 13.07 34.78
N LEU A 8 4.63 14.36 34.44
CA LEU A 8 4.16 14.87 33.15
C LEU A 8 4.77 14.12 31.95
N ALA A 9 6.05 13.75 32.04
CA ALA A 9 6.76 13.01 30.99
C ALA A 9 6.26 11.57 30.86
N ASP A 10 5.91 10.93 31.97
CA ASP A 10 5.39 9.56 31.96
C ASP A 10 3.96 9.54 31.40
N VAL A 11 3.13 10.51 31.76
CA VAL A 11 1.78 10.65 31.17
C VAL A 11 1.86 10.95 29.68
N ALA A 12 2.82 11.75 29.23
CA ALA A 12 3.06 11.99 27.80
C ALA A 12 3.40 10.69 27.04
N LYS A 13 4.22 9.82 27.63
CA LYS A 13 4.55 8.49 27.06
C LYS A 13 3.33 7.56 27.05
N ILE A 14 2.58 7.49 28.14
CA ILE A 14 1.40 6.62 28.26
C ILE A 14 0.28 7.03 27.29
N THR A 15 0.07 8.33 27.10
CA THR A 15 -1.01 8.85 26.25
C THR A 15 -0.60 9.08 24.79
N GLY A 16 0.70 9.00 24.48
CA GLY A 16 1.24 9.32 23.16
C GLY A 16 1.04 10.79 22.75
N LYS A 17 0.90 11.70 23.72
CA LYS A 17 0.71 13.14 23.50
C LYS A 17 1.91 13.92 24.00
N SER A 18 2.17 15.08 23.41
CA SER A 18 3.25 15.95 23.87
C SER A 18 2.98 16.50 25.27
N GLU A 19 4.02 16.67 26.09
CA GLU A 19 3.94 17.25 27.43
C GLU A 19 3.22 18.61 27.46
N LYS A 20 3.40 19.41 26.40
CA LYS A 20 2.71 20.70 26.22
C LYS A 20 1.19 20.54 26.10
N THR A 21 0.72 19.45 25.49
CA THR A 21 -0.71 19.11 25.38
C THR A 21 -1.26 18.69 26.73
N ILE A 22 -0.53 17.84 27.46
CA ILE A 22 -0.92 17.43 28.81
C ILE A 22 -0.95 18.63 29.76
N SER A 23 0.04 19.52 29.69
CA SER A 23 0.06 20.77 30.47
C SER A 23 -1.12 21.69 30.16
N ARG A 24 -1.56 21.76 28.89
CA ARG A 24 -2.79 22.48 28.52
C ARG A 24 -4.03 21.83 29.10
N TRP A 25 -4.11 20.50 29.13
CA TRP A 25 -5.23 19.78 29.71
C TRP A 25 -5.37 20.03 31.21
N ILE A 26 -4.24 20.04 31.93
CA ILE A 26 -4.18 20.44 33.35
C ILE A 26 -4.67 21.88 33.53
N LYS A 27 -4.15 22.83 32.75
CA LYS A 27 -4.55 24.25 32.83
C LYS A 27 -6.02 24.49 32.48
N SER A 28 -6.59 23.66 31.60
CA SER A 28 -8.00 23.72 31.23
C SER A 28 -8.94 22.99 32.19
N GLY A 29 -8.41 22.36 33.25
CA GLY A 29 -9.19 21.58 34.22
C GLY A 29 -9.70 20.23 33.69
N LYS A 30 -9.22 19.79 32.52
CA LYS A 30 -9.61 18.51 31.90
C LYS A 30 -8.86 17.30 32.49
N LEU A 31 -7.75 17.56 33.15
CA LEU A 31 -6.93 16.57 33.83
C LEU A 31 -6.63 17.07 35.25
N PRO A 32 -7.15 16.41 36.29
CA PRO A 32 -6.77 16.75 37.65
C PRO A 32 -5.29 16.37 37.87
N ALA A 33 -4.51 17.31 38.38
CA ALA A 33 -3.10 17.11 38.67
C ALA A 33 -2.72 17.85 39.96
N VAL A 34 -1.89 17.22 40.78
CA VAL A 34 -1.36 17.81 42.00
C VAL A 34 -0.03 18.50 41.66
N ARG A 35 0.07 19.79 41.97
CA ARG A 35 1.31 20.54 41.74
C ARG A 35 2.33 20.16 42.81
N HIS A 36 3.46 19.60 42.38
CA HIS A 36 4.55 19.20 43.26
C HIS A 36 5.85 19.88 42.81
N GLY A 37 6.27 20.91 43.55
CA GLY A 37 7.43 21.74 43.20
C GLY A 37 7.25 22.49 41.88
N THR A 38 8.17 22.25 40.93
CA THR A 38 8.15 22.83 39.58
C THR A 38 7.32 22.01 38.58
N GLY A 39 6.83 20.83 38.97
CA GLY A 39 6.12 19.89 38.11
C GLY A 39 4.68 19.59 38.54
N TYR A 40 4.04 18.73 37.76
CA TYR A 40 2.70 18.19 38.05
C TYR A 40 2.79 16.67 38.19
N LEU A 41 2.12 16.14 39.21
CA LEU A 41 1.91 14.72 39.45
C LEU A 41 0.45 14.38 39.16
N ILE A 42 0.25 13.33 38.37
CA ILE A 42 -1.06 12.89 37.92
C ILE A 42 -1.28 11.47 38.44
N THR A 43 -2.44 11.22 39.04
CA THR A 43 -2.80 9.91 39.56
C THR A 43 -3.17 8.98 38.41
N GLU A 44 -2.83 7.69 38.51
CA GLU A 44 -3.11 6.69 37.47
C GLU A 44 -4.59 6.66 37.01
N ASN A 45 -5.52 6.82 37.95
CA ASN A 45 -6.97 6.79 37.68
C ASN A 45 -7.46 7.95 36.81
N ASP A 46 -6.73 9.08 36.84
CA ASP A 46 -7.11 10.31 36.16
C ASP A 46 -6.50 10.39 34.75
N ILE A 47 -5.59 9.48 34.41
CA ILE A 47 -5.03 9.42 33.06
C ILE A 47 -6.14 8.88 32.14
N PRO A 48 -6.62 9.66 31.16
CA PRO A 48 -7.62 9.19 30.21
C PRO A 48 -7.08 7.92 29.56
N LEU A 49 -7.78 6.84 29.88
CA LEU A 49 -7.57 5.43 29.53
C LEU A 49 -6.54 5.22 28.43
N ARG A 50 -5.56 4.36 28.75
CA ARG A 50 -4.61 3.76 27.81
C ARG A 50 -5.27 3.64 26.44
N LEU A 51 -4.74 4.37 25.46
CA LEU A 51 -4.89 3.96 24.08
C LEU A 51 -4.18 2.62 24.01
N ASP A 52 -4.96 1.54 24.17
CA ASP A 52 -4.48 0.18 23.99
C ASP A 52 -3.79 0.17 22.61
N PRO A 53 -2.45 0.00 22.56
CA PRO A 53 -1.72 0.11 21.30
C PRO A 53 -2.10 -1.02 20.32
N SER A 54 -2.92 -1.97 20.76
CA SER A 54 -3.54 -3.01 19.92
C SER A 54 -4.82 -2.55 19.20
N LEU A 55 -5.51 -1.49 19.67
CA LEU A 55 -6.74 -1.03 19.04
C LEU A 55 -6.42 -0.09 17.87
N ASN A 56 -6.14 -0.75 16.75
CA ASN A 56 -5.89 -0.13 15.45
C ASN A 56 -7.01 0.87 15.15
N ARG A 57 -6.67 2.15 14.97
CA ARG A 57 -7.58 3.29 14.71
C ARG A 57 -8.63 3.00 13.64
N HIS A 58 -8.33 2.07 12.74
CA HIS A 58 -9.20 1.59 11.68
C HIS A 58 -10.41 0.79 12.18
N GLU A 59 -10.25 -0.09 13.18
CA GLU A 59 -11.36 -0.89 13.73
C GLU A 59 -12.39 0.00 14.45
N PHE A 60 -11.94 1.04 15.15
CA PHE A 60 -12.83 1.96 15.85
C PHE A 60 -13.69 2.78 14.86
N ILE A 61 -13.08 3.21 13.74
CA ILE A 61 -13.80 3.92 12.68
C ILE A 61 -14.78 2.98 11.98
N GLN A 62 -14.38 1.73 11.70
CA GLN A 62 -15.26 0.73 11.10
C GLN A 62 -16.43 0.36 12.02
N LYS A 63 -16.21 0.07 13.30
CA LYS A 63 -17.29 -0.21 14.26
C LYS A 63 -18.25 0.96 14.40
N ARG A 64 -17.77 2.20 14.39
CA ARG A 64 -18.63 3.39 14.45
C ARG A 64 -19.45 3.60 13.17
N LEU A 65 -18.92 3.22 12.00
CA LEU A 65 -19.66 3.26 10.73
C LEU A 65 -20.65 2.10 10.59
N LEU A 66 -20.33 0.91 11.10
CA LEU A 66 -21.18 -0.27 11.08
C LEU A 66 -22.36 -0.18 12.07
N VAL A 67 -22.18 0.48 13.23
CA VAL A 67 -23.28 0.74 14.18
C VAL A 67 -24.31 1.72 13.58
N SER A 68 -23.89 2.68 12.74
CA SER A 68 -24.82 3.57 12.03
C SER A 68 -25.61 2.88 10.91
N ALA A 69 -25.19 1.70 10.45
CA ALA A 69 -25.84 0.97 9.36
C ALA A 69 -26.86 -0.07 9.82
N SER A 70 -26.94 -0.36 11.12
CA SER A 70 -27.75 -1.48 11.66
C SER A 70 -28.94 -1.04 12.54
N SER A 71 -29.25 0.25 12.60
CA SER A 71 -30.47 0.74 13.23
C SER A 71 -31.26 1.65 12.30
N GLU A 72 -32.02 1.04 11.39
CA GLU A 72 -33.26 1.68 10.94
C GLU A 72 -34.20 1.81 12.15
N PRO A 73 -34.84 2.98 12.29
CA PRO A 73 -36.24 2.99 11.89
C PRO A 73 -36.60 4.20 11.02
N VAL A 74 -37.27 3.87 9.92
CA VAL A 74 -38.56 4.44 9.47
C VAL A 74 -38.91 5.85 9.98
N LEU A 75 -38.89 6.79 9.03
CA LEU A 75 -39.76 7.96 8.88
C LEU A 75 -40.23 8.66 10.18
N SER A 76 -39.63 9.82 10.46
CA SER A 76 -40.45 11.00 10.77
C SER A 76 -39.88 12.23 10.07
N SER A 77 -40.80 12.83 9.33
CA SER A 77 -40.74 14.10 8.63
C SER A 77 -40.39 15.28 9.54
N HIS A 78 -39.71 16.27 8.96
CA HIS A 78 -39.64 17.66 9.40
C HIS A 78 -38.96 17.94 10.75
N SER A 79 -37.71 18.40 10.69
CA SER A 79 -37.47 19.84 10.86
C SER A 79 -36.14 20.21 10.24
N SER A 80 -36.19 21.13 9.29
CA SER A 80 -35.05 21.92 8.86
C SER A 80 -34.51 22.66 10.09
N GLY A 81 -33.54 22.06 10.77
CA GLY A 81 -32.70 22.70 11.76
C GLY A 81 -31.82 23.74 11.07
N SER A 82 -32.46 24.85 10.68
CA SER A 82 -31.79 26.12 10.48
C SER A 82 -30.90 26.30 11.70
N ARG A 83 -29.58 26.36 11.50
CA ARG A 83 -28.69 27.00 12.46
C ARG A 83 -29.04 28.48 12.44
N GLY A 84 -30.20 28.82 12.98
CA GLY A 84 -30.52 30.16 13.40
C GLY A 84 -29.44 30.53 14.39
N VAL A 85 -28.67 31.55 14.04
CA VAL A 85 -27.99 32.34 15.07
C VAL A 85 -29.09 32.75 16.04
N ASP A 86 -29.00 32.34 17.30
CA ASP A 86 -29.93 32.77 18.35
C ASP A 86 -29.75 34.28 18.55
N ILE A 87 -30.45 35.07 17.74
CA ILE A 87 -30.47 36.54 17.81
C ILE A 87 -31.11 37.00 19.12
N SER A 88 -31.90 36.14 19.77
CA SER A 88 -32.53 36.38 21.08
C SER A 88 -31.53 36.66 22.21
N GLY A 89 -30.26 36.24 22.06
CA GLY A 89 -29.20 36.55 23.04
C GLY A 89 -28.36 37.79 22.70
N LEU A 90 -28.43 38.30 21.47
CA LEU A 90 -27.60 39.42 21.01
C LEU A 90 -28.37 40.76 20.98
N ILE A 91 -29.69 40.68 20.79
CA ILE A 91 -30.58 41.84 20.87
C ILE A 91 -31.31 41.73 22.20
N ASP A 92 -30.80 42.45 23.18
CA ASP A 92 -31.49 42.71 24.45
C ASP A 92 -32.76 43.50 24.10
N VAL A 93 -33.85 42.80 23.78
CA VAL A 93 -35.12 43.39 23.29
C VAL A 93 -35.66 44.41 24.31
N GLU A 94 -35.36 44.23 25.60
CA GLU A 94 -35.65 45.22 26.65
C GLU A 94 -34.91 46.55 26.47
N LYS A 95 -33.65 46.52 26.03
CA LYS A 95 -32.87 47.75 25.75
C LYS A 95 -33.31 48.42 24.45
N VAL A 96 -33.65 47.63 23.41
CA VAL A 96 -34.14 48.17 22.14
C VAL A 96 -35.57 48.70 22.28
N ALA A 97 -36.43 48.07 23.08
CA ALA A 97 -37.77 48.56 23.41
C ALA A 97 -37.72 49.81 24.32
N GLY A 98 -36.75 49.91 25.23
CA GLY A 98 -36.50 51.11 26.03
C GLY A 98 -36.11 52.35 25.19
N LEU A 99 -35.52 52.14 24.00
CA LEU A 99 -35.18 53.20 23.05
C LEU A 99 -36.37 53.72 22.24
N ILE A 100 -37.41 52.91 22.04
CA ILE A 100 -38.58 53.26 21.21
C ILE A 100 -39.68 53.91 22.05
N THR A 101 -39.75 53.61 23.35
CA THR A 101 -40.88 53.99 24.22
C THR A 101 -40.58 55.14 25.19
N GLY A 102 -39.34 55.65 25.23
CA GLY A 102 -38.93 56.77 26.09
C GLY A 102 -38.70 58.05 25.28
N GLY A 103 -39.59 59.03 25.43
CA GLY A 103 -39.46 60.34 24.78
C GLY A 103 -38.22 61.12 25.25
N GLN A 104 -37.13 61.06 24.51
CA GLN A 104 -36.00 61.98 24.61
C GLN A 104 -35.45 62.25 23.20
N VAL A 105 -35.81 63.42 22.65
CA VAL A 105 -35.68 63.74 21.21
C VAL A 105 -34.24 64.07 20.77
N ASP A 106 -33.28 64.17 21.70
CA ASP A 106 -31.93 64.69 21.37
C ASP A 106 -30.83 63.62 21.21
N ASN A 107 -31.13 62.33 21.40
CA ASN A 107 -30.15 61.23 21.32
C ASN A 107 -30.49 60.13 20.29
N SER A 108 -31.65 60.22 19.64
CA SER A 108 -32.19 59.16 18.76
C SER A 108 -31.37 58.95 17.48
N GLY A 109 -30.78 60.02 16.92
CA GLY A 109 -29.95 59.93 15.71
C GLY A 109 -28.65 59.13 15.92
N LYS A 110 -27.97 59.34 17.05
CA LYS A 110 -26.71 58.65 17.38
C LYS A 110 -26.89 57.15 17.61
N ASN A 111 -28.02 56.76 18.21
CA ASN A 111 -28.32 55.34 18.44
C ASN A 111 -28.67 54.60 17.14
N LEU A 112 -29.33 55.27 16.19
CA LEU A 112 -29.68 54.69 14.90
C LEU A 112 -28.43 54.57 14.00
N GLU A 113 -27.53 55.54 14.04
CA GLU A 113 -26.20 55.48 13.39
C GLU A 113 -25.33 54.35 13.98
N ASN A 114 -25.32 54.18 15.31
CA ASN A 114 -24.59 53.10 15.96
C ASN A 114 -25.14 51.71 15.60
N LEU A 115 -26.46 51.55 15.49
CA LEU A 115 -27.09 50.31 15.02
C LEU A 115 -26.78 50.05 13.54
N SER A 116 -26.86 51.09 12.70
CA SER A 116 -26.48 51.00 11.28
C SER A 116 -25.01 50.58 11.12
N LEU A 117 -24.11 51.14 11.93
CA LEU A 117 -22.70 50.79 11.93
C LEU A 117 -22.46 49.36 12.42
N MET A 118 -23.22 48.90 13.43
CA MET A 118 -23.15 47.51 13.91
C MET A 118 -23.62 46.52 12.84
N LEU A 119 -24.76 46.80 12.20
CA LEU A 119 -25.29 45.97 11.12
C LEU A 119 -24.35 45.93 9.93
N GLN A 120 -23.75 47.06 9.58
CA GLN A 120 -22.75 47.14 8.51
C GLN A 120 -21.50 46.31 8.86
N LYS A 121 -20.99 46.40 10.10
CA LYS A 121 -19.87 45.56 10.55
C LYS A 121 -20.22 44.08 10.48
N HIS A 122 -21.40 43.70 10.97
CA HIS A 122 -21.85 42.30 10.92
C HIS A 122 -21.99 41.80 9.48
N GLN A 123 -22.51 42.64 8.58
CA GLN A 123 -22.60 42.32 7.16
C GLN A 123 -21.20 42.08 6.54
N THR A 124 -20.21 42.91 6.86
CA THR A 124 -18.83 42.69 6.39
C THR A 124 -18.19 41.43 6.98
N GLU A 125 -18.51 41.07 8.23
CA GLU A 125 -18.06 39.82 8.84
C GLU A 125 -18.69 38.59 8.16
N LEU A 126 -19.99 38.64 7.86
CA LEU A 126 -20.68 37.56 7.13
C LEU A 126 -20.07 37.37 5.73
N GLU A 127 -19.82 38.46 5.00
CA GLU A 127 -19.16 38.40 3.69
C GLU A 127 -17.74 37.82 3.77
N LYS A 128 -17.02 38.09 4.86
CA LYS A 128 -15.70 37.49 5.11
C LYS A 128 -15.81 35.99 5.35
N ILE A 129 -16.75 35.57 6.21
CA ILE A 129 -17.00 34.15 6.50
C ILE A 129 -17.39 33.40 5.22
N ILE A 130 -18.26 33.96 4.39
CA ILE A 130 -18.66 33.34 3.12
C ILE A 130 -17.46 33.15 2.19
N ARG A 131 -16.58 34.17 2.09
CA ARG A 131 -15.33 34.05 1.31
C ARG A 131 -14.42 32.95 1.84
N GLU A 132 -14.21 32.90 3.15
CA GLU A 132 -13.38 31.87 3.78
C GLU A 132 -13.96 30.46 3.57
N GLN A 133 -15.29 30.31 3.67
CA GLN A 133 -15.97 29.04 3.39
C GLN A 133 -15.85 28.62 1.92
N ASN A 134 -15.95 29.56 0.99
CA ASN A 134 -15.77 29.27 -0.44
C ASN A 134 -14.33 28.86 -0.76
N GLU A 135 -13.33 29.55 -0.20
CA GLU A 135 -11.92 29.14 -0.35
C GLU A 135 -11.68 27.75 0.22
N LEU A 136 -12.29 27.44 1.36
CA LEU A 136 -12.17 26.13 1.99
C LEU A 136 -12.83 25.05 1.13
N ALA A 137 -14.02 25.31 0.58
CA ALA A 137 -14.70 24.40 -0.33
C ALA A 137 -13.87 24.14 -1.59
N GLU A 138 -13.22 25.16 -2.15
CA GLU A 138 -12.34 25.00 -3.30
C GLU A 138 -11.10 24.16 -2.96
N LYS A 139 -10.50 24.37 -1.78
CA LYS A 139 -9.38 23.54 -1.29
C LYS A 139 -9.80 22.09 -1.11
N TYR A 140 -10.99 21.83 -0.58
CA TYR A 140 -11.53 20.48 -0.46
C TYR A 140 -11.75 19.85 -1.84
N ALA A 141 -12.36 20.55 -2.80
CA ALA A 141 -12.54 20.04 -4.15
C ALA A 141 -11.21 19.65 -4.81
N ARG A 142 -10.19 20.50 -4.69
CA ARG A 142 -8.83 20.23 -5.19
C ARG A 142 -8.19 19.02 -4.50
N ALA A 143 -8.34 18.91 -3.18
CA ALA A 143 -7.81 17.80 -2.41
C ALA A 143 -8.48 16.47 -2.79
N THR A 144 -9.81 16.45 -2.92
CA THR A 144 -10.57 15.27 -3.34
C THR A 144 -10.18 14.82 -4.74
N TYR A 145 -10.03 15.76 -5.68
CA TYR A 145 -9.52 15.43 -7.02
C TYR A 145 -8.11 14.83 -6.97
N LYS A 146 -7.22 15.41 -6.15
CA LYS A 146 -5.86 14.89 -5.99
C LYS A 146 -5.84 13.50 -5.37
N ILE A 147 -6.70 13.24 -4.40
CA ILE A 147 -6.89 11.91 -3.79
C ILE A 147 -7.32 10.91 -4.85
N GLY A 148 -8.36 11.22 -5.64
CA GLY A 148 -8.81 10.34 -6.73
C GLY A 148 -7.72 10.04 -7.76
N GLN A 149 -6.90 11.03 -8.12
CA GLN A 149 -5.74 10.80 -8.99
C GLN A 149 -4.71 9.84 -8.39
N LEU A 150 -4.46 9.93 -7.07
CA LEU A 150 -3.51 9.06 -6.37
C LEU A 150 -4.08 7.66 -6.18
N GLU A 151 -5.37 7.53 -5.88
CA GLU A 151 -6.07 6.25 -5.79
C GLU A 151 -6.03 5.51 -7.12
N GLU A 152 -6.29 6.20 -8.24
CA GLU A 152 -6.18 5.61 -9.58
C GLU A 152 -4.75 5.16 -9.89
N ARG A 153 -3.74 5.98 -9.52
CA ARG A 153 -2.34 5.61 -9.69
C ARG A 153 -1.95 4.40 -8.84
N ASN A 154 -2.45 4.32 -7.60
CA ASN A 154 -2.23 3.20 -6.72
C ASN A 154 -2.88 1.92 -7.26
N ARG A 155 -4.12 2.00 -7.76
CA ARG A 155 -4.79 0.86 -8.42
C ARG A 155 -3.95 0.30 -9.56
N GLN A 156 -3.42 1.17 -10.42
CA GLN A 156 -2.55 0.74 -11.51
C GLN A 156 -1.26 0.06 -11.00
N LEU A 157 -0.65 0.60 -9.95
CA LEU A 157 0.53 -0.02 -9.33
C LEU A 157 0.20 -1.39 -8.72
N GLU A 158 -0.94 -1.52 -8.03
CA GLU A 158 -1.42 -2.78 -7.47
C GLU A 158 -1.67 -3.83 -8.57
N GLU A 159 -2.31 -3.46 -9.68
CA GLU A 159 -2.49 -4.34 -10.82
C GLU A 159 -1.15 -4.79 -11.42
N THR A 160 -0.18 -3.89 -11.55
CA THR A 160 1.15 -4.26 -12.06
C THR A 160 1.91 -5.18 -11.11
N ASN A 161 1.84 -4.91 -9.81
CA ASN A 161 2.44 -5.77 -8.79
C ASN A 161 1.80 -7.15 -8.79
N LEU A 162 0.48 -7.25 -8.86
CA LEU A 162 -0.22 -8.52 -8.95
C LEU A 162 0.21 -9.32 -10.20
N ARG A 163 0.33 -8.65 -11.35
CA ARG A 163 0.86 -9.30 -12.58
C ARG A 163 2.30 -9.77 -12.42
N HIS A 164 3.16 -8.99 -11.76
CA HIS A 164 4.53 -9.40 -11.49
C HIS A 164 4.59 -10.58 -10.51
N GLU A 165 3.76 -10.59 -9.48
CA GLU A 165 3.65 -11.68 -8.54
C GLU A 165 3.19 -12.97 -9.21
N GLN A 166 2.18 -12.89 -10.08
CA GLN A 166 1.75 -14.03 -10.91
C GLN A 166 2.88 -14.54 -11.81
N LYS A 167 3.66 -13.64 -12.44
CA LYS A 167 4.83 -14.04 -13.25
C LYS A 167 5.91 -14.70 -12.40
N LEU A 168 6.15 -14.21 -11.19
CA LEU A 168 7.10 -14.81 -10.25
C LEU A 168 6.65 -16.19 -9.79
N GLN A 169 5.35 -16.40 -9.59
CA GLN A 169 4.80 -17.71 -9.23
C GLN A 169 4.95 -18.75 -10.36
N LEU A 170 4.97 -18.33 -11.62
CA LEU A 170 5.19 -19.22 -12.77
C LEU A 170 6.66 -19.58 -12.96
N LEU A 171 7.57 -18.80 -12.40
CA LEU A 171 9.00 -19.09 -12.50
C LEU A 171 9.37 -20.19 -11.49
N PRO A 172 10.21 -21.17 -11.89
CA PRO A 172 10.73 -22.14 -10.95
C PRO A 172 11.53 -21.42 -9.87
N LEU A 173 11.43 -21.92 -8.63
CA LEU A 173 12.24 -21.43 -7.53
C LEU A 173 13.73 -21.48 -7.91
N PRO A 174 14.59 -20.57 -7.43
CA PRO A 174 16.00 -20.54 -7.80
C PRO A 174 16.72 -21.89 -7.62
N ASP A 175 16.36 -22.63 -6.58
CA ASP A 175 16.90 -23.97 -6.31
C ASP A 175 16.46 -25.00 -7.36
N GLN A 176 15.20 -24.95 -7.78
CA GLN A 176 14.68 -25.80 -8.85
C GLN A 176 15.33 -25.44 -10.19
N TRP A 177 15.51 -24.16 -10.47
CA TRP A 177 16.20 -23.68 -11.68
C TRP A 177 17.65 -24.15 -11.74
N THR A 178 18.40 -24.01 -10.65
CA THR A 178 19.80 -24.46 -10.58
C THR A 178 19.91 -25.98 -10.69
N SER A 179 19.00 -26.74 -10.06
CA SER A 179 18.92 -28.20 -10.24
C SER A 179 18.64 -28.57 -11.69
N THR A 180 17.63 -27.94 -12.31
CA THR A 180 17.26 -28.17 -13.72
C THR A 180 18.42 -27.84 -14.66
N GLN A 181 19.13 -26.73 -14.43
CA GLN A 181 20.31 -26.35 -15.21
C GLN A 181 21.44 -27.38 -15.08
N LYS A 182 21.67 -27.88 -13.87
CA LYS A 182 22.68 -28.92 -13.62
C LYS A 182 22.30 -30.25 -14.28
N GLU A 183 21.04 -30.66 -14.18
CA GLU A 183 20.51 -31.86 -14.84
C GLU A 183 20.63 -31.76 -16.37
N MET A 184 20.25 -30.61 -16.94
CA MET A 184 20.42 -30.33 -18.37
C MET A 184 21.90 -30.33 -18.80
N GLY A 185 22.79 -29.80 -17.95
CA GLY A 185 24.24 -29.86 -18.16
C GLY A 185 24.75 -31.30 -18.19
N ASN A 186 24.38 -32.11 -17.19
CA ASN A 186 24.75 -33.52 -17.13
C ASN A 186 24.22 -34.30 -18.34
N LEU A 187 22.95 -34.09 -18.73
CA LEU A 187 22.35 -34.72 -19.91
C LEU A 187 23.08 -34.34 -21.20
N LYS A 188 23.50 -33.08 -21.32
CA LYS A 188 24.26 -32.59 -22.47
C LYS A 188 25.64 -33.25 -22.53
N ASP A 189 26.33 -33.36 -21.40
CA ASP A 189 27.63 -34.01 -21.31
C ASP A 189 27.52 -35.51 -21.61
N ASP A 190 26.49 -36.19 -21.10
CA ASP A 190 26.20 -37.60 -21.40
C ASP A 190 25.90 -37.82 -22.88
N LEU A 191 25.10 -36.95 -23.50
CA LEU A 191 24.82 -37.00 -24.93
C LEU A 191 26.10 -36.78 -25.76
N MET A 192 26.93 -35.82 -25.36
CA MET A 192 28.20 -35.56 -26.02
C MET A 192 29.15 -36.76 -25.91
N GLN A 193 29.26 -37.39 -24.74
CA GLN A 193 30.07 -38.61 -24.56
C GLN A 193 29.54 -39.78 -25.39
N LYS A 194 28.21 -39.96 -25.44
CA LYS A 194 27.60 -40.97 -26.30
C LYS A 194 27.90 -40.72 -27.77
N GLU A 195 27.77 -39.48 -28.23
CA GLU A 195 28.10 -39.10 -29.61
C GLU A 195 29.55 -39.44 -29.95
N ILE A 196 30.51 -39.05 -29.09
CA ILE A 196 31.92 -39.40 -29.26
C ILE A 196 32.11 -40.92 -29.31
N SER A 197 31.43 -41.66 -28.44
CA SER A 197 31.52 -43.13 -28.39
C SER A 197 30.96 -43.78 -29.67
N TYR A 198 29.87 -43.26 -30.21
CA TYR A 198 29.25 -43.74 -31.44
C TYR A 198 30.13 -43.39 -32.64
N GLN A 199 30.63 -42.16 -32.72
CA GLN A 199 31.55 -41.75 -33.79
C GLN A 199 32.82 -42.61 -33.79
N THR A 200 33.38 -42.89 -32.61
CA THR A 200 34.55 -43.77 -32.48
C THR A 200 34.25 -45.19 -32.96
N LYS A 201 33.06 -45.72 -32.65
CA LYS A 201 32.64 -47.04 -33.12
C LYS A 201 32.42 -47.07 -34.63
N VAL A 202 31.79 -46.04 -35.20
CA VAL A 202 31.58 -45.88 -36.65
C VAL A 202 32.93 -45.89 -37.36
N ASN A 203 33.87 -45.03 -36.94
CA ASN A 203 35.21 -44.96 -37.55
C ASN A 203 35.96 -46.30 -37.48
N ARG A 204 35.83 -47.05 -36.38
CA ARG A 204 36.44 -48.39 -36.26
C ARG A 204 35.80 -49.40 -37.22
N LEU A 205 34.48 -49.41 -37.29
CA LEU A 205 33.75 -50.30 -38.20
C LEU A 205 34.05 -49.99 -39.66
N GLU A 206 34.17 -48.71 -40.02
CA GLU A 206 34.61 -48.27 -41.34
C GLU A 206 36.02 -48.80 -41.67
N GLN A 207 36.95 -48.67 -40.72
CA GLN A 207 38.31 -49.18 -40.90
C GLN A 207 38.36 -50.71 -41.03
N ASP A 208 37.58 -51.43 -40.23
CA ASP A 208 37.51 -52.90 -40.29
C ASP A 208 36.85 -53.37 -41.58
N LEU A 209 35.85 -52.64 -42.09
CA LEU A 209 35.22 -52.89 -43.38
C LEU A 209 36.22 -52.69 -44.52
N GLU A 210 37.02 -51.62 -44.49
CA GLU A 210 38.06 -51.36 -45.47
C GLU A 210 39.10 -52.50 -45.52
N ARG A 211 39.60 -52.95 -44.36
CA ARG A 211 40.51 -54.12 -44.27
C ARG A 211 39.86 -55.41 -44.80
N ALA A 212 38.59 -55.64 -44.49
CA ALA A 212 37.86 -56.81 -45.00
C ALA A 212 37.69 -56.75 -46.52
N GLU A 213 37.49 -55.57 -47.11
CA GLU A 213 37.44 -55.38 -48.55
C GLU A 213 38.82 -55.59 -49.21
N GLU A 214 39.89 -55.12 -48.59
CA GLU A 214 41.27 -55.35 -49.05
C GLU A 214 41.60 -56.85 -49.07
N THR A 215 41.40 -57.55 -47.95
CA THR A 215 41.63 -59.00 -47.87
C THR A 215 40.77 -59.79 -48.85
N LYS A 216 39.51 -59.38 -49.07
CA LYS A 216 38.65 -59.97 -50.10
C LYS A 216 39.23 -59.77 -51.50
N LYS A 217 39.71 -58.56 -51.83
CA LYS A 217 40.34 -58.26 -53.13
C LYS A 217 41.61 -59.11 -53.32
N GLU A 218 42.46 -59.21 -52.30
CA GLU A 218 43.68 -60.04 -52.33
C GLU A 218 43.35 -61.52 -52.57
N LEU A 219 42.38 -62.07 -51.84
CA LEU A 219 41.92 -63.45 -52.03
C LEU A 219 41.33 -63.69 -53.42
N GLN A 220 40.61 -62.71 -53.97
CA GLN A 220 40.06 -62.78 -55.31
C GLN A 220 41.16 -62.82 -56.38
N ILE A 221 42.18 -61.97 -56.24
CA ILE A 221 43.39 -62.00 -57.09
C ILE A 221 44.09 -63.36 -56.95
N ALA A 222 44.32 -63.83 -55.72
CA ALA A 222 44.96 -65.12 -55.48
C ALA A 222 44.18 -66.28 -56.15
N LEU A 223 42.85 -66.29 -56.02
CA LEU A 223 41.98 -67.27 -56.66
C LEU A 223 42.08 -67.21 -58.20
N GLU A 224 42.11 -66.02 -58.80
CA GLU A 224 42.29 -65.84 -60.24
C GLU A 224 43.67 -66.33 -60.70
N THR A 225 44.73 -66.05 -59.95
CA THR A 225 46.07 -66.57 -60.26
C THR A 225 46.15 -68.09 -60.18
N GLU A 226 45.54 -68.73 -59.18
CA GLU A 226 45.48 -70.19 -59.07
C GLU A 226 44.64 -70.83 -60.18
N LYS A 227 43.51 -70.22 -60.54
CA LYS A 227 42.72 -70.64 -61.72
C LYS A 227 43.56 -70.57 -63.00
N ASN A 228 44.32 -69.49 -63.19
CA ASN A 228 45.19 -69.33 -64.35
C ASN A 228 46.34 -70.35 -64.35
N LYS A 229 46.97 -70.64 -63.20
CA LYS A 229 47.98 -71.70 -63.10
C LYS A 229 47.40 -73.07 -63.44
N GLY A 230 46.26 -73.43 -62.87
CA GLY A 230 45.56 -74.69 -63.15
C GLY A 230 45.10 -74.80 -64.59
N PHE A 231 44.73 -73.69 -65.23
CA PHE A 231 44.41 -73.62 -66.66
C PHE A 231 45.65 -73.90 -67.53
N TRP A 232 46.77 -73.24 -67.27
CA TRP A 232 48.02 -73.46 -68.01
C TRP A 232 48.60 -74.87 -67.80
N GLN A 233 48.51 -75.43 -66.58
CA GLN A 233 48.87 -76.82 -66.31
C GLN A 233 48.04 -77.82 -67.12
N ARG A 234 46.74 -77.56 -67.34
CA ARG A 234 45.91 -78.42 -68.19
C ARG A 234 46.20 -78.27 -69.67
N LEU A 235 46.60 -77.08 -70.12
CA LEU A 235 46.90 -76.81 -71.53
C LEU A 235 48.29 -77.27 -71.96
N PHE A 236 49.30 -77.21 -71.07
CA PHE A 236 50.69 -77.49 -71.43
C PHE A 236 51.36 -78.60 -70.59
N GLY A 237 50.71 -79.10 -69.52
CA GLY A 237 51.26 -80.11 -68.61
C GLY A 237 51.01 -81.57 -69.02
N ARG A 238 50.61 -81.84 -70.27
CA ARG A 238 50.60 -83.19 -70.84
C ARG A 238 51.72 -83.32 -71.88
N SER A 239 52.91 -83.72 -71.42
CA SER A 239 53.84 -84.57 -72.18
C SER A 239 54.29 -85.69 -71.26
#